data_AF-A0A7C5WCG1-F1
#
_entry.id   AF-A0A7C5WCG1-F1
#
_cell.length_a   1.000
_cell.length_b   1.000
_cell.length_c   1.000
_cell.angle_alpha   90.00
_cell.angle_beta   90.00
_cell.angle_gamma   90.00
#
_symmetry.space_group_name_H-M   'P 1'
#
loop_
_entity.id
_entity.type
_entity.pdbx_description
1 polymer ?
#
loop_
_entity_poly.entity_id
_entity_poly.type
_entity_poly.pdbx_seq_one_letter_code
_entity_poly.pdbx_strand_id
1 'polypeptide(L)'
;MCACGSGARIRAGNVRGYGAYRTCRFLEAEGMKGEYLLLLTLAFLPPFALSFHRNVRRAIWARPGRLFGALLGMCLPFWIWDVWATERGHWAFDPRYTLGIRVLNLPLEELLFFPCIGFIAIFLWEVVRFYRREP
;
A
#
# COMPACT_ATOMS: atom_id res chain seq x y z
N MET A 1 20.76 -9.71 -31.16
CA MET A 1 19.83 -10.17 -32.22
C MET A 1 18.50 -10.48 -31.56
N CYS A 2 17.50 -9.61 -31.73
CA CYS A 2 16.10 -9.95 -31.49
C CYS A 2 15.47 -10.14 -32.88
N ALA A 3 14.92 -11.32 -33.13
CA ALA A 3 14.13 -11.59 -34.32
C ALA A 3 12.75 -10.94 -34.12
N CYS A 4 12.54 -9.78 -34.73
CA CYS A 4 11.23 -9.17 -34.87
C CYS A 4 10.63 -9.72 -36.16
N GLY A 5 9.69 -10.65 -36.03
CA GLY A 5 8.83 -11.06 -37.14
C GLY A 5 7.93 -9.91 -37.57
N SER A 6 7.67 -9.85 -38.88
CA SER A 6 6.65 -9.02 -39.54
C SER A 6 7.02 -7.55 -39.80
N GLY A 7 7.72 -7.32 -40.92
CA GLY A 7 7.08 -6.61 -42.03
C GLY A 7 6.76 -5.12 -41.89
N ALA A 8 7.53 -4.31 -41.16
CA ALA A 8 7.42 -2.85 -41.25
C ALA A 8 8.81 -2.19 -41.37
N ARG A 9 9.15 -1.77 -42.59
CA ARG A 9 10.39 -1.07 -42.92
C ARG A 9 10.27 0.41 -42.50
N ILE A 10 10.56 0.72 -41.24
CA ILE A 10 10.66 2.12 -40.78
C ILE A 10 12.09 2.61 -41.08
N ARG A 11 12.17 3.67 -41.88
CA ARG A 11 13.41 4.37 -42.27
C ARG A 11 14.20 4.76 -41.03
N ALA A 12 15.45 4.32 -40.94
CA ALA A 12 16.39 4.72 -39.90
C ALA A 12 16.77 6.22 -40.09
N GLY A 13 15.99 7.11 -39.49
CA GLY A 13 16.37 8.48 -39.21
C GLY A 13 17.22 8.52 -37.94
N ASN A 14 18.44 9.00 -38.10
CA ASN A 14 19.52 9.10 -37.12
C ASN A 14 19.12 9.82 -35.81
N VAL A 15 18.53 9.10 -34.85
CA VAL A 15 18.42 9.55 -33.45
C VAL A 15 19.66 9.06 -32.70
N ARG A 16 20.70 9.90 -32.72
CA ARG A 16 21.86 9.78 -31.86
C ARG A 16 21.43 9.97 -30.40
N GLY A 17 21.67 8.94 -29.59
CA GLY A 17 22.09 9.09 -28.20
C GLY A 17 20.99 9.37 -27.15
N TYR A 18 20.34 8.31 -26.68
CA TYR A 18 20.08 8.15 -25.24
C TYR A 18 20.30 6.68 -24.88
N GLY A 19 21.53 6.36 -24.47
CA GLY A 19 21.82 5.14 -23.73
C GLY A 19 21.17 5.21 -22.35
N ALA A 20 20.91 4.02 -21.79
CA ALA A 20 20.61 3.79 -20.37
C ALA A 20 19.15 3.79 -19.88
N TYR A 21 18.22 3.23 -20.64
CA TYR A 21 16.98 2.66 -20.04
C TYR A 21 17.18 1.21 -19.54
N ARG A 22 18.44 0.80 -19.30
CA ARG A 22 18.77 -0.52 -18.73
C ARG A 22 18.29 -0.67 -17.27
N THR A 23 17.83 0.42 -16.65
CA THR A 23 17.21 0.44 -15.31
C THR A 23 15.73 0.02 -15.31
N CYS A 24 15.08 -0.10 -16.46
CA CYS A 24 13.68 -0.53 -16.52
C CYS A 24 13.47 -2.01 -16.13
N ARG A 25 14.53 -2.82 -16.03
CA ARG A 25 14.43 -4.26 -15.69
C ARG A 25 14.41 -4.56 -14.18
N PHE A 26 14.65 -3.59 -13.30
CA PHE A 26 14.52 -3.79 -11.84
C PHE A 26 13.11 -3.53 -11.31
N LEU A 27 12.22 -2.99 -12.15
CA LEU A 27 10.80 -2.77 -11.86
C LEU A 27 9.91 -3.57 -12.83
N GLU A 28 10.45 -4.62 -13.43
CA GLU A 28 9.66 -5.70 -14.03
C GLU A 28 9.31 -6.65 -12.88
N ALA A 29 8.61 -6.11 -11.87
CA ALA A 29 7.71 -6.94 -11.09
C ALA A 29 6.64 -7.40 -12.09
N GLU A 30 6.88 -8.57 -12.68
CA GLU A 30 5.83 -9.37 -13.30
C GLU A 30 4.62 -9.31 -12.37
N GLY A 31 3.57 -8.59 -12.79
CA GLY A 31 2.39 -8.27 -11.99
C GLY A 31 1.83 -9.51 -11.30
N MET A 32 2.28 -9.78 -10.07
CA MET A 32 1.92 -10.99 -9.35
C MET A 32 0.65 -10.71 -8.55
N LYS A 33 -0.27 -11.68 -8.55
CA LYS A 33 -1.46 -11.60 -7.72
C LYS A 33 -1.05 -11.37 -6.26
N GLY A 34 -1.53 -10.28 -5.66
CA GLY A 34 -1.25 -9.95 -4.26
C GLY A 34 -0.14 -8.92 -4.02
N GLU A 35 0.32 -8.20 -5.05
CA GLU A 35 1.23 -7.05 -4.87
C GLU A 35 0.71 -6.02 -3.86
N TYR A 36 -0.60 -5.74 -3.87
CA TYR A 36 -1.23 -4.85 -2.89
C TYR A 36 -1.07 -5.38 -1.47
N LEU A 37 -1.29 -6.69 -1.27
CA LEU A 37 -1.10 -7.31 0.03
C LEU A 37 0.38 -7.31 0.45
N LEU A 38 1.30 -7.56 -0.49
CA LEU A 38 2.74 -7.54 -0.23
C LEU A 38 3.18 -6.15 0.23
N LEU A 39 2.76 -5.10 -0.48
CA LEU A 39 3.05 -3.71 -0.11
C LEU A 39 2.45 -3.36 1.25
N LEU A 40 1.18 -3.73 1.48
CA LEU A 40 0.50 -3.51 2.76
C LEU A 40 1.26 -4.19 3.90
N THR A 41 1.65 -5.45 3.70
CA THR A 41 2.38 -6.25 4.68
C THR A 41 3.75 -5.62 4.95
N LEU A 42 4.51 -5.30 3.90
CA LEU A 42 5.85 -4.72 4.02
C LEU A 42 5.83 -3.34 4.68
N ALA A 43 4.82 -2.52 4.41
CA ALA A 43 4.66 -1.22 5.05
C ALA A 43 4.25 -1.34 6.52
N PHE A 44 3.38 -2.30 6.85
CA PHE A 44 2.86 -2.49 8.20
C PHE A 44 3.84 -3.22 9.13
N LEU A 45 4.63 -4.17 8.61
CA LEU A 45 5.49 -5.03 9.41
C LEU A 45 6.51 -4.27 10.27
N PRO A 46 7.26 -3.27 9.74
CA PRO A 46 8.25 -2.57 10.53
C PRO A 46 7.62 -1.75 11.68
N PRO A 47 6.61 -0.88 11.44
CA PRO A 47 5.89 -0.20 12.51
C PRO A 47 5.27 -1.15 13.53
N PHE A 48 4.72 -2.28 13.07
CA PHE A 48 4.16 -3.30 13.95
C PHE A 48 5.23 -3.96 14.82
N ALA A 49 6.38 -4.35 14.26
CA ALA A 49 7.50 -4.93 15.01
C ALA A 49 8.09 -3.92 16.02
N LEU A 50 8.29 -2.68 15.59
CA LEU A 50 8.78 -1.59 16.44
C LEU A 50 7.78 -1.21 17.55
N SER A 51 6.49 -1.43 17.34
CA SER A 51 5.46 -1.16 18.36
C SER A 51 5.65 -1.98 19.65
N PHE A 52 6.34 -3.12 19.57
CA PHE A 52 6.64 -3.96 20.74
C PHE A 52 7.86 -3.48 21.54
N HIS A 53 8.59 -2.49 21.06
CA HIS A 53 9.72 -1.93 21.80
C HIS A 53 9.26 -1.33 23.14
N ARG A 54 9.98 -1.62 24.24
CA ARG A 54 9.48 -1.41 25.63
C ARG A 54 8.91 0.00 25.88
N ASN A 55 9.50 1.00 25.24
CA ASN A 55 9.17 2.42 25.43
C ASN A 55 7.85 2.80 24.74
N VAL A 56 7.59 2.30 23.54
CA VAL A 56 6.40 2.63 22.73
C VAL A 56 5.25 1.66 23.00
N ARG A 57 5.58 0.41 23.37
CA ARG A 57 4.61 -0.64 23.71
C ARG A 57 3.63 -0.17 24.78
N ARG A 58 4.13 0.46 25.84
CA ARG A 58 3.28 0.93 26.94
C ARG A 58 2.37 2.08 26.50
N ALA A 59 2.79 2.94 25.57
CA ALA A 59 1.96 4.05 25.09
C ALA A 59 0.78 3.55 24.25
N ILE A 60 1.03 2.60 23.33
CA ILE A 60 0.03 2.08 22.40
C ILE A 60 -0.89 1.05 23.09
N TRP A 61 -0.30 0.09 23.82
CA TRP A 61 -1.03 -1.06 24.35
C TRP A 61 -1.61 -0.86 25.76
N ALA A 62 -1.35 0.28 26.42
CA ALA A 62 -1.95 0.53 27.75
C ALA A 62 -3.46 0.74 27.72
N ARG A 63 -4.04 1.14 26.59
CA ARG A 63 -5.47 1.43 26.45
C ARG A 63 -6.02 0.92 25.12
N PRO A 64 -6.16 -0.41 24.95
CA PRO A 64 -6.59 -1.01 23.69
C PRO A 64 -7.96 -0.52 23.23
N GLY A 65 -8.89 -0.24 24.16
CA GLY A 65 -10.20 0.32 23.81
C GLY A 65 -10.15 1.70 23.14
N ARG A 66 -9.17 2.54 23.50
CA ARG A 66 -9.00 3.86 22.84
C ARG A 66 -8.36 3.72 21.47
N LEU A 67 -7.41 2.81 21.34
CA LEU A 67 -6.79 2.47 20.06
C LEU A 67 -7.87 1.96 19.09
N PHE A 68 -8.68 0.98 19.53
CA PHE A 68 -9.76 0.45 18.72
C PHE A 68 -10.81 1.50 18.39
N GLY A 69 -11.22 2.33 19.36
CA GLY A 69 -12.16 3.42 19.11
C GLY A 69 -11.65 4.46 18.10
N ALA A 70 -10.36 4.81 18.17
CA ALA A 70 -9.73 5.74 17.23
C ALA A 70 -9.63 5.12 15.82
N LEU A 71 -9.20 3.86 15.73
CA LEU A 71 -9.13 3.14 14.45
C LEU A 71 -10.53 2.98 13.84
N LEU A 72 -11.52 2.55 14.61
CA LEU A 72 -12.88 2.38 14.12
C LEU A 72 -13.50 3.71 13.70
N GLY A 73 -13.29 4.77 14.49
CA GLY A 73 -13.76 6.12 14.15
C GLY A 73 -13.15 6.65 12.85
N MET A 74 -11.91 6.27 12.55
CA MET A 74 -11.26 6.56 11.26
C MET A 74 -11.80 5.64 10.15
N CYS A 75 -11.78 4.32 10.33
CA CYS A 75 -12.08 3.35 9.28
C CYS A 75 -13.54 3.41 8.80
N LEU A 76 -14.51 3.59 9.70
CA LEU A 76 -15.93 3.56 9.36
C LEU A 76 -16.34 4.53 8.23
N PRO A 77 -16.06 5.85 8.32
CA PRO A 77 -16.45 6.78 7.26
C PRO A 77 -15.76 6.46 5.93
N PHE A 78 -14.50 6.00 5.96
CA PHE A 78 -13.78 5.63 4.75
C PHE A 78 -14.35 4.36 4.11
N TRP A 79 -14.61 3.30 4.87
CA TRP A 79 -15.24 2.09 4.34
C TRP A 79 -16.61 2.39 3.72
N ILE A 80 -17.44 3.21 4.37
CA ILE A 80 -18.75 3.61 3.84
C ILE A 80 -18.59 4.36 2.52
N TRP A 81 -17.67 5.34 2.47
CA TRP A 81 -17.39 6.10 1.27
C TRP A 81 -16.88 5.21 0.13
N ASP A 82 -16.01 4.28 0.44
CA ASP A 82 -15.30 3.48 -0.55
C ASP A 82 -16.22 2.41 -1.18
N VAL A 83 -17.14 1.82 -0.38
CA VAL A 83 -18.27 1.03 -0.89
C VAL A 83 -19.13 1.86 -1.83
N TRP A 84 -19.53 3.06 -1.39
CA TRP A 84 -20.40 3.95 -2.16
C TRP A 84 -19.77 4.42 -3.48
N ALA A 85 -18.47 4.69 -3.48
CA ALA A 85 -17.71 5.11 -4.65
C ALA A 85 -17.52 3.96 -5.64
N THR A 86 -17.26 2.74 -5.14
CA THR A 86 -17.11 1.53 -5.96
C THR A 86 -18.43 1.13 -6.60
N GLU A 87 -19.56 1.23 -5.88
CA GLU A 87 -20.90 0.96 -6.42
C GLU A 87 -21.31 1.94 -7.53
N ARG A 88 -20.90 3.21 -7.43
CA ARG A 88 -21.12 4.21 -8.50
C ARG A 88 -20.16 4.07 -9.67
N GLY A 89 -19.19 3.15 -9.61
CA GLY A 89 -18.16 3.00 -10.63
C GLY A 89 -17.22 4.21 -10.72
N HIS A 90 -17.10 5.00 -9.64
CA HIS A 90 -16.15 6.10 -9.62
C HIS A 90 -14.72 5.57 -9.76
N TRP A 91 -14.35 4.56 -8.97
CA TRP A 91 -13.09 3.84 -9.06
C TRP A 91 -13.31 2.33 -9.16
N ALA A 92 -12.41 1.64 -9.85
CA ALA A 92 -12.44 0.21 -10.06
C ALA A 92 -11.09 -0.40 -9.69
N PHE A 93 -11.12 -1.52 -8.97
CA PHE A 93 -9.94 -2.26 -8.58
C PHE A 93 -9.60 -3.31 -9.63
N ASP A 94 -8.37 -3.25 -10.16
CA ASP A 94 -7.89 -4.22 -11.13
C ASP A 94 -7.69 -5.60 -10.43
N PRO A 95 -8.41 -6.64 -10.85
CA PRO A 95 -8.31 -7.97 -10.26
C PRO A 95 -6.95 -8.66 -10.50
N ARG A 96 -6.08 -8.11 -11.36
CA ARG A 96 -4.74 -8.66 -11.61
C ARG A 96 -3.81 -8.54 -10.39
N TYR A 97 -3.99 -7.51 -9.58
CA TYR A 97 -3.11 -7.20 -8.46
C TYR A 97 -3.70 -7.55 -7.08
N THR A 98 -4.99 -7.89 -7.04
CA THR A 98 -5.71 -8.30 -5.83
C THR A 98 -5.86 -9.82 -5.78
N LEU A 99 -6.03 -10.37 -4.59
CA LEU A 99 -6.20 -11.82 -4.34
C LEU A 99 -7.54 -12.37 -4.87
N GLY A 100 -8.46 -11.49 -5.29
CA GLY A 100 -9.78 -11.86 -5.79
C GLY A 100 -10.84 -12.08 -4.70
N ILE A 101 -10.48 -11.96 -3.43
CA ILE A 101 -11.44 -11.99 -2.31
C ILE A 101 -12.08 -10.61 -2.18
N ARG A 102 -13.40 -10.53 -2.39
CA ARG A 102 -14.17 -9.29 -2.27
C ARG A 102 -15.18 -9.38 -1.14
N VAL A 103 -15.23 -8.34 -0.32
CA VAL A 103 -16.21 -8.15 0.76
C VAL A 103 -16.94 -6.84 0.47
N LEU A 104 -18.28 -6.88 0.39
CA LEU A 104 -19.10 -5.69 0.06
C LEU A 104 -18.62 -4.96 -1.21
N ASN A 105 -18.27 -5.73 -2.25
CA ASN A 105 -17.74 -5.26 -3.54
C ASN A 105 -16.31 -4.66 -3.49
N LEU A 106 -15.68 -4.58 -2.31
CA LEU A 106 -14.31 -4.12 -2.12
C LEU A 106 -13.33 -5.28 -2.00
N PRO A 107 -12.11 -5.16 -2.55
CA PRO A 107 -11.04 -6.12 -2.29
C PRO A 107 -10.67 -6.13 -0.81
N LEU A 108 -10.34 -7.31 -0.27
CA LEU A 108 -9.97 -7.48 1.14
C LEU A 108 -8.77 -6.59 1.54
N GLU A 109 -7.85 -6.38 0.61
CA GLU A 109 -6.67 -5.55 0.77
C GLU A 109 -7.03 -4.10 1.15
N GLU A 110 -8.12 -3.56 0.59
CA GLU A 110 -8.59 -2.21 0.87
C GLU A 110 -9.26 -2.12 2.24
N LEU A 111 -10.01 -3.16 2.62
CA LEU A 111 -10.58 -3.25 3.97
C LEU A 111 -9.46 -3.25 5.04
N LEU A 112 -8.36 -3.95 4.77
CA LEU A 112 -7.18 -4.01 5.64
C LEU A 112 -6.29 -2.76 5.55
N PHE A 113 -6.34 -2.02 4.45
CA PHE A 113 -5.54 -0.82 4.25
C PHE A 113 -5.83 0.25 5.31
N PHE A 114 -7.11 0.57 5.55
CA PHE A 114 -7.51 1.59 6.52
C PHE A 114 -7.02 1.33 7.97
N PRO A 115 -7.24 0.15 8.58
CA PRO A 115 -6.72 -0.11 9.91
C PRO A 115 -5.18 -0.16 9.94
N CYS A 116 -4.52 -0.65 8.87
CA CYS A 116 -3.06 -0.64 8.78
C CYS A 116 -2.50 0.77 8.76
N ILE A 117 -2.99 1.66 7.89
CA ILE A 117 -2.49 3.04 7.80
C ILE A 117 -2.84 3.83 9.06
N GLY A 118 -4.03 3.61 9.62
CA GLY A 118 -4.44 4.22 10.89
C GLY A 118 -3.52 3.81 12.04
N PHE A 119 -3.15 2.53 12.12
CA PHE A 119 -2.19 2.05 13.12
C PHE A 119 -0.81 2.67 12.93
N ILE A 120 -0.31 2.72 11.69
CA ILE A 120 0.99 3.33 11.37
C ILE A 120 1.01 4.80 11.78
N ALA A 121 -0.06 5.55 11.52
CA ALA A 121 -0.17 6.96 11.91
C ALA A 121 -0.12 7.14 13.44
N ILE A 122 -0.84 6.31 14.19
CA ILE A 122 -0.83 6.33 15.66
C ILE A 122 0.56 5.96 16.20
N PHE A 123 1.20 4.94 15.63
CA PHE A 123 2.55 4.54 15.99
C PHE A 123 3.55 5.68 15.77
N LEU A 124 3.53 6.31 14.58
CA LEU A 124 4.39 7.45 14.27
C LEU A 124 4.18 8.61 15.24
N TRP A 125 2.93 8.92 15.57
CA TRP A 125 2.61 9.96 16.54
C TRP A 125 3.22 9.69 17.93
N GLU A 126 3.09 8.46 18.44
CA GLU A 126 3.67 8.09 19.74
C GLU A 126 5.21 8.08 19.71
N VAL A 127 5.82 7.67 18.60
CA VAL A 127 7.28 7.76 18.41
C VAL A 127 7.76 9.20 18.46
N VAL A 128 7.14 10.11 17.71
CA VAL A 128 7.49 11.54 17.72
C VAL A 128 7.30 12.14 19.11
N ARG A 129 6.20 11.78 19.78
CA ARG A 129 5.90 12.24 21.13
C ARG A 129 6.92 11.73 22.16
N PHE A 130 7.44 10.52 21.99
CA PHE A 130 8.51 9.96 22.81
C PHE A 130 9.79 10.78 22.67
N TYR A 131 10.28 10.98 21.44
CA TYR A 131 11.52 11.74 21.19
C TYR A 131 11.41 13.22 21.59
N ARG A 132 10.21 13.83 21.49
CA ARG A 132 10.00 15.21 21.97
C ARG A 132 10.03 15.33 23.50
N ARG A 133 9.85 14.24 24.24
CA ARG A 133 9.87 14.22 25.71
C ARG A 133 11.26 13.95 26.29
N GLU A 134 12.16 13.37 25.52
CA GLU A 134 13.58 13.27 25.89
C GLU A 134 14.24 14.64 25.61
N PRO A 135 14.77 15.34 26.62
CA PRO A 135 15.42 16.64 26.46
C PRO A 135 16.80 16.53 25.80
#